data_AF-A0AAX4J1N6-F1
#
_entry.id   AF-A0AAX4J1N6-F1
#
_cell.length_a   1.000
_cell.length_b   1.000
_cell.length_c   1.000
_cell.angle_alpha   90.00
_cell.angle_beta   90.00
_cell.angle_gamma   90.00
#
_symmetry.space_group_name_H-M   'P 1'
#
loop_
_entity.id
_entity.type
_entity.pdbx_description
1 polymer ?
#
loop_
_entity_poly.entity_id
_entity_poly.type
_entity_poly.pdbx_seq_one_letter_code
_entity_poly.pdbx_strand_id
1 'polypeptide(L)'
;MAPMSSSTKASWGCLPAEIRLLILEVLLQDGCSLASLATVSREWQAVIEPHNFARIKVTPSRLAEFDSMIHRNRAVVSYIWLCLELQEYDCTRCAPEELEKWGVSNTDNILITTAFLDLFSSLSTWEPDGNLLLDISVHSPSDSGHWFKYLTFGPDISSGECDQDRYIQKPILSEFDDSQHGWFAGSQESPPTDLAIHRVFDEIMGEGPFDNDEQENQWWLQLPLVPAVTGVLLRQQTRRRWKPKALSLMFTRLPGLQEIHYEPWREWDNTLQRWTDESYRSLFEQFASCKLRRLIVFENFNQQYPQRFTYCEPIRIPAPDVSRTLASASLELEHLSASFVVDADYFFHAFKPSWKWPNLISLALTSRLLAPGESTIEIDDMLQRAAKVAKKMPNLQTMEIWNGRKGLAALFKYQSIGHGGYGQPAEITWRGTWDYALHPSVIRAWEAVALKHRANGCVTIKEFLDVGVVKSHGDAIYYLDLSNTVIRPLSLQQIRLEQRIIQGVYDW
;
A
#
# COMPACT_ATOMS: atom_id res chain seq x y z
N MET A 1 -5.46 33.12 67.44
CA MET A 1 -4.96 32.10 66.47
C MET A 1 -6.06 31.87 65.45
N ALA A 2 -5.93 32.44 64.26
CA ALA A 2 -6.86 32.19 63.16
C ALA A 2 -6.57 30.80 62.57
N PRO A 3 -7.59 30.01 62.19
CA PRO A 3 -7.37 28.71 61.58
C PRO A 3 -6.89 28.89 60.13
N MET A 4 -5.86 28.12 59.77
CA MET A 4 -5.29 28.08 58.43
C MET A 4 -6.35 27.65 57.42
N SER A 5 -6.41 28.39 56.31
CA SER A 5 -7.23 28.09 55.14
C SER A 5 -6.94 26.69 54.61
N SER A 6 -7.98 25.88 54.46
CA SER A 6 -7.89 24.61 53.73
C SER A 6 -7.45 24.89 52.30
N SER A 7 -6.32 24.32 51.88
CA SER A 7 -5.91 24.21 50.49
C SER A 7 -7.04 23.55 49.69
N THR A 8 -7.81 24.33 48.94
CA THR A 8 -8.74 23.84 47.92
C THR A 8 -7.93 23.10 46.85
N LYS A 9 -8.00 21.76 46.84
CA LYS A 9 -7.46 20.96 45.74
C LYS A 9 -8.15 21.42 44.46
N ALA A 10 -7.38 21.86 43.48
CA ALA A 10 -7.90 22.08 42.13
C ALA A 10 -8.56 20.78 41.64
N SER A 11 -9.83 20.86 41.25
CA SER A 11 -10.62 19.73 40.76
C SER A 11 -10.75 19.81 39.24
N TRP A 12 -10.76 18.66 38.56
CA TRP A 12 -10.99 18.56 37.11
C TRP A 12 -12.23 19.36 36.68
N GLY A 13 -13.31 19.29 37.46
CA GLY A 13 -14.55 20.02 37.16
C GLY A 13 -14.47 21.55 37.30
N CYS A 14 -13.37 22.10 37.82
CA CYS A 14 -13.15 23.55 37.87
C CYS A 14 -12.55 24.11 36.57
N LEU A 15 -12.10 23.25 35.66
CA LEU A 15 -11.59 23.65 34.36
C LEU A 15 -12.75 23.89 33.38
N PRO A 16 -12.68 24.96 32.55
CA PRO A 16 -13.61 25.14 31.42
C PRO A 16 -13.65 23.90 30.52
N ALA A 17 -14.78 23.64 29.88
CA ALA A 17 -14.96 22.46 29.03
C ALA A 17 -13.95 22.42 27.88
N GLU A 18 -13.63 23.58 27.31
CA GLU A 18 -12.65 23.74 26.24
C GLU A 18 -11.25 23.30 26.69
N ILE A 19 -10.85 23.67 27.92
CA ILE A 19 -9.55 23.26 28.48
C ILE A 19 -9.53 21.77 28.78
N ARG A 20 -10.63 21.21 29.29
CA ARG A 20 -10.76 19.76 29.52
C ARG A 20 -10.66 18.96 28.23
N LEU A 21 -11.32 19.41 27.16
CA LEU A 21 -11.25 18.79 25.84
C LEU A 21 -9.84 18.87 25.26
N LEU A 22 -9.18 20.04 25.31
CA LEU A 22 -7.79 20.19 24.86
C LEU A 22 -6.83 19.25 25.60
N ILE A 23 -7.01 19.08 26.91
CA ILE A 23 -6.19 18.13 27.69
C ILE A 23 -6.43 16.69 27.20
N LEU A 24 -7.69 16.30 26.98
CA LEU A 24 -8.01 14.98 26.47
C LEU A 24 -7.46 14.76 25.05
N GLU A 25 -7.58 15.74 24.16
CA GLU A 25 -7.03 15.70 22.80
C GLU A 25 -5.51 15.51 22.81
N VAL A 26 -4.78 16.22 23.68
CA VAL A 26 -3.34 16.02 23.86
C VAL A 26 -3.02 14.63 24.41
N LEU A 27 -3.83 14.11 25.34
CA LEU A 27 -3.65 12.75 25.86
C LEU A 27 -3.88 11.68 24.78
N LEU A 28 -4.82 11.89 23.84
CA LEU A 28 -5.02 10.99 22.70
C LEU A 28 -3.76 10.89 21.81
N GLN A 29 -2.92 11.93 21.82
CA GLN A 29 -1.69 12.01 21.03
C GLN A 29 -0.43 11.51 21.75
N ASP A 30 -0.52 11.22 23.06
CA ASP A 30 0.64 10.87 23.90
C ASP A 30 1.13 9.41 23.69
N GLY A 31 0.46 8.63 22.85
CA GLY A 31 0.85 7.25 22.47
C GLY A 31 0.78 6.22 23.61
N CYS A 32 0.36 6.64 24.81
CA CYS A 32 0.21 5.77 25.98
C CYS A 32 -1.08 4.94 25.94
N SER A 33 -1.13 3.87 26.74
CA SER A 33 -2.37 3.10 26.90
C SER A 33 -3.43 3.93 27.63
N LEU A 34 -4.51 4.29 26.92
CA LEU A 34 -5.60 5.12 27.44
C LEU A 34 -6.75 4.32 28.07
N ALA A 35 -6.66 2.98 28.07
CA ALA A 35 -7.74 2.11 28.51
C ALA A 35 -8.15 2.36 29.97
N SER A 36 -7.18 2.59 30.86
CA SER A 36 -7.46 2.92 32.26
C SER A 36 -8.10 4.30 32.42
N LEU A 37 -7.71 5.25 31.56
CA LEU A 37 -8.20 6.63 31.57
C LEU A 37 -9.67 6.72 31.16
N ALA A 38 -10.15 5.83 30.28
CA ALA A 38 -11.57 5.72 29.94
C ALA A 38 -12.47 5.42 31.16
N THR A 39 -11.91 4.89 32.25
CA THR A 39 -12.68 4.55 33.47
C THR A 39 -12.81 5.70 34.48
N VAL A 40 -12.11 6.83 34.25
CA VAL A 40 -12.03 7.95 35.20
C VAL A 40 -13.39 8.64 35.39
N SER A 41 -14.12 8.90 34.30
CA SER A 41 -15.44 9.51 34.31
C SER A 41 -16.17 9.27 32.98
N ARG A 42 -17.48 9.56 32.93
CA ARG A 42 -18.25 9.50 31.68
C ARG A 42 -17.75 10.44 30.59
N GLU A 43 -17.22 11.61 30.99
CA GLU A 43 -16.62 12.56 30.05
C GLU A 43 -15.37 11.96 29.39
N TRP A 44 -14.49 11.36 30.20
CA TRP A 44 -13.28 10.73 29.70
C TRP A 44 -13.61 9.53 28.82
N GLN A 45 -14.56 8.70 29.26
CA GLN A 45 -15.05 7.56 28.50
C GLN A 45 -15.56 7.98 27.11
N ALA A 46 -16.39 9.03 27.04
CA ALA A 46 -17.00 9.50 25.79
C ALA A 46 -15.99 10.03 24.76
N VAL A 47 -14.80 10.45 25.19
CA VAL A 47 -13.73 10.93 24.29
C VAL A 47 -12.75 9.82 23.95
N ILE A 48 -12.38 8.99 24.95
CA ILE A 48 -11.31 8.00 24.83
C ILE A 48 -11.80 6.71 24.16
N GLU A 49 -13.03 6.24 24.44
CA GLU A 49 -13.53 5.01 23.83
C GLU A 49 -13.62 5.11 22.29
N PRO A 50 -14.18 6.18 21.68
CA PRO A 50 -14.15 6.32 20.22
C PRO A 50 -12.74 6.24 19.64
N HIS A 51 -11.75 6.84 20.30
CA HIS A 51 -10.35 6.76 19.87
C HIS A 51 -9.78 5.33 19.99
N ASN A 52 -9.95 4.68 21.15
CA ASN A 52 -9.45 3.32 21.39
C ASN A 52 -10.09 2.27 20.48
N PHE A 53 -11.39 2.44 20.16
CA PHE A 53 -12.14 1.48 19.35
C PHE A 53 -12.16 1.80 17.85
N ALA A 54 -11.68 2.98 17.42
CA ALA A 54 -11.61 3.32 16.00
C ALA A 54 -10.75 2.34 15.18
N ARG A 55 -9.70 1.77 15.81
CA ARG A 55 -8.73 0.89 15.17
C ARG A 55 -8.52 -0.37 16.00
N ILE A 56 -8.89 -1.53 15.48
CA ILE A 56 -8.81 -2.81 16.20
C ILE A 56 -7.82 -3.74 15.52
N LYS A 57 -6.79 -4.21 16.25
CA LYS A 57 -5.99 -5.38 15.83
C LYS A 57 -6.69 -6.66 16.28
N VAL A 58 -6.92 -7.56 15.34
CA VAL A 58 -7.55 -8.86 15.55
C VAL A 58 -6.54 -9.96 15.19
N THR A 59 -6.31 -10.88 16.12
CA THR A 59 -5.53 -12.10 15.90
C THR A 59 -6.47 -13.31 15.92
N PRO A 60 -6.09 -14.46 15.33
CA PRO A 60 -6.91 -15.67 15.37
C PRO A 60 -7.39 -16.03 16.79
N SER A 61 -6.51 -15.91 17.79
CA SER A 61 -6.84 -16.16 19.20
C SER A 61 -7.92 -15.22 19.78
N ARG A 62 -8.11 -14.04 19.22
CA ARG A 62 -9.09 -13.03 19.68
C ARG A 62 -10.36 -13.00 18.83
N LEU A 63 -10.41 -13.71 17.70
CA LEU A 63 -11.60 -13.78 16.85
C LEU A 63 -12.80 -14.37 17.58
N ALA A 64 -12.58 -15.39 18.41
CA ALA A 64 -13.65 -16.03 19.18
C ALA A 64 -14.42 -15.06 20.10
N GLU A 65 -13.75 -14.03 20.62
CA GLU A 65 -14.34 -13.03 21.52
C GLU A 65 -14.70 -11.73 20.80
N PHE A 66 -14.32 -11.59 19.52
CA PHE A 66 -14.35 -10.34 18.76
C PHE A 66 -15.73 -9.67 18.80
N ASP A 67 -16.80 -10.41 18.50
CA ASP A 67 -18.17 -9.89 18.52
C ASP A 67 -18.58 -9.36 19.90
N SER A 68 -18.24 -10.10 20.95
CA SER A 68 -18.59 -9.72 22.33
C SER A 68 -17.84 -8.47 22.79
N MET A 69 -16.60 -8.29 22.35
CA MET A 69 -15.72 -7.19 22.75
C MET A 69 -16.15 -5.85 22.16
N ILE A 70 -16.71 -5.85 20.95
CA ILE A 70 -16.94 -4.62 20.18
C ILE A 70 -18.41 -4.31 19.92
N HIS A 71 -19.35 -5.18 20.33
CA HIS A 71 -20.78 -5.02 20.04
C HIS A 71 -21.32 -3.60 20.29
N ARG A 72 -20.90 -2.95 21.38
CA ARG A 72 -21.36 -1.59 21.74
C ARG A 72 -20.68 -0.47 20.97
N ASN A 73 -19.50 -0.75 20.40
CA ASN A 73 -18.61 0.22 19.77
C ASN A 73 -18.52 0.04 18.25
N ARG A 74 -19.28 -0.88 17.66
CA ARG A 74 -19.27 -1.15 16.20
C ARG A 74 -19.38 0.13 15.35
N ALA A 75 -20.22 1.07 15.78
CA ALA A 75 -20.45 2.33 15.08
C ALA A 75 -19.23 3.27 15.03
N VAL A 76 -18.25 3.11 15.92
CA VAL A 76 -17.03 3.93 15.93
C VAL A 76 -15.83 3.20 15.31
N VAL A 77 -15.92 1.90 15.03
CA VAL A 77 -14.84 1.13 14.40
C VAL A 77 -14.74 1.52 12.93
N SER A 78 -13.63 2.13 12.54
CA SER A 78 -13.33 2.50 11.15
C SER A 78 -12.23 1.66 10.52
N TYR A 79 -11.49 0.89 11.32
CA TYR A 79 -10.35 0.09 10.85
C TYR A 79 -10.20 -1.20 11.65
N ILE A 80 -10.14 -2.33 10.95
CA ILE A 80 -9.81 -3.65 11.50
C ILE A 80 -8.56 -4.14 10.82
N TRP A 81 -7.56 -4.50 11.62
CA TRP A 81 -6.35 -5.16 11.16
C TRP A 81 -6.37 -6.64 11.56
N LEU A 82 -6.68 -7.50 10.60
CA LEU A 82 -6.56 -8.94 10.73
C LEU A 82 -5.08 -9.34 10.57
N CYS A 83 -4.48 -9.75 11.68
CA CYS A 83 -3.08 -10.14 11.76
C CYS A 83 -2.98 -11.66 11.94
N LEU A 84 -2.73 -12.36 10.84
CA LEU A 84 -2.53 -13.81 10.79
C LEU A 84 -1.03 -14.10 11.01
N GLU A 85 -0.68 -14.36 12.27
CA GLU A 85 0.66 -14.76 12.69
C GLU A 85 0.81 -16.28 12.50
N LEU A 86 1.61 -16.66 11.51
CA LEU A 86 1.92 -18.06 11.17
C LEU A 86 2.90 -18.64 12.19
N GLN A 87 3.03 -19.97 12.20
CA GLN A 87 4.00 -20.66 13.06
C GLN A 87 5.42 -20.10 12.90
N GLU A 88 6.10 -19.96 14.04
CA GLU A 88 7.54 -19.71 14.07
C GLU A 88 8.29 -20.89 13.46
N TYR A 89 9.42 -20.57 12.85
CA TYR A 89 10.32 -21.54 12.27
C TYR A 89 11.77 -21.20 12.62
N ASP A 90 12.64 -22.21 12.57
CA ASP A 90 14.07 -22.09 12.86
C ASP A 90 14.91 -22.09 11.59
N CYS A 91 16.25 -22.13 11.76
CA CYS A 91 17.18 -22.11 10.65
C CYS A 91 17.04 -23.30 9.68
N THR A 92 16.45 -24.43 10.11
CA THR A 92 16.23 -25.60 9.24
C THR A 92 15.15 -25.36 8.19
N ARG A 93 14.32 -24.33 8.38
CA ARG A 93 13.21 -23.95 7.49
C ARG A 93 13.31 -22.53 6.94
N CYS A 94 14.33 -21.76 7.34
CA CYS A 94 14.53 -20.39 6.86
C CYS A 94 15.07 -20.31 5.42
N ALA A 95 15.67 -21.39 4.92
CA ALA A 95 16.12 -21.59 3.54
C ALA A 95 16.06 -23.10 3.21
N PRO A 96 14.85 -23.67 3.05
CA PRO A 96 14.66 -25.12 3.03
C PRO A 96 15.15 -25.75 1.71
N GLU A 97 16.08 -26.68 1.79
CA GLU A 97 16.53 -27.47 0.62
C GLU A 97 15.54 -28.59 0.26
N GLU A 98 14.78 -29.10 1.23
CA GLU A 98 13.81 -30.18 1.05
C GLU A 98 12.43 -29.63 0.70
N LEU A 99 11.83 -30.14 -0.39
CA LEU A 99 10.52 -29.71 -0.90
C LEU A 99 9.39 -29.82 0.14
N GLU A 100 9.44 -30.81 1.04
CA GLU A 100 8.42 -31.02 2.08
C GLU A 100 8.33 -29.86 3.08
N LYS A 101 9.36 -29.01 3.16
CA LYS A 101 9.42 -27.86 4.06
C LYS A 101 8.97 -26.55 3.40
N TRP A 102 8.66 -26.58 2.11
CA TRP A 102 8.23 -25.43 1.33
C TRP A 102 6.76 -25.10 1.61
N GLY A 103 6.37 -23.86 1.34
CA GLY A 103 5.00 -23.42 1.49
C GLY A 103 4.57 -23.13 2.92
N VAL A 104 3.36 -22.60 3.01
CA VAL A 104 2.64 -22.42 4.27
C VAL A 104 2.20 -23.79 4.78
N SER A 105 2.39 -24.06 6.07
CA SER A 105 2.06 -25.37 6.64
C SER A 105 0.55 -25.65 6.60
N ASN A 106 0.15 -26.92 6.62
CA ASN A 106 -1.27 -27.27 6.70
C ASN A 106 -1.97 -26.68 7.94
N THR A 107 -1.25 -26.58 9.07
CA THR A 107 -1.80 -25.97 10.29
C THR A 107 -2.06 -24.49 10.09
N ASP A 108 -1.12 -23.78 9.47
CA ASP A 108 -1.23 -22.37 9.15
C ASP A 108 -2.35 -22.11 8.10
N ASN A 109 -2.46 -22.96 7.09
CA ASN A 109 -3.52 -22.90 6.09
C ASN A 109 -4.93 -23.10 6.70
N ILE A 110 -5.08 -24.02 7.65
CA ILE A 110 -6.32 -24.19 8.42
C ILE A 110 -6.59 -22.96 9.30
N LEU A 111 -5.57 -22.38 9.92
CA LEU A 111 -5.69 -21.14 10.70
C LEU A 111 -6.16 -19.98 9.82
N ILE A 112 -5.59 -19.83 8.62
CA ILE A 112 -5.97 -18.78 7.66
C ILE A 112 -7.45 -18.93 7.29
N THR A 113 -7.88 -20.11 6.83
CA THR A 113 -9.28 -20.33 6.42
C THR A 113 -10.25 -20.11 7.58
N THR A 114 -9.94 -20.62 8.76
CA THR A 114 -10.78 -20.46 9.95
C THR A 114 -10.91 -18.99 10.34
N ALA A 115 -9.80 -18.23 10.33
CA ALA A 115 -9.82 -16.82 10.67
C ALA A 115 -10.65 -15.97 9.69
N PHE A 116 -10.58 -16.28 8.39
CA PHE A 116 -11.43 -15.63 7.39
C PHE A 116 -12.91 -15.95 7.57
N LEU A 117 -13.24 -17.23 7.82
CA LEU A 117 -14.61 -17.63 8.07
C LEU A 117 -15.19 -16.93 9.29
N ASP A 118 -14.48 -16.96 10.42
CA ASP A 118 -14.92 -16.35 11.68
C ASP A 118 -15.08 -14.82 11.53
N LEU A 119 -14.12 -14.15 10.88
CA LEU A 119 -14.20 -12.71 10.66
C LEU A 119 -15.38 -12.35 9.75
N PHE A 120 -15.56 -13.05 8.63
CA PHE A 120 -16.65 -12.76 7.70
C PHE A 120 -18.01 -13.05 8.35
N SER A 121 -18.12 -14.13 9.15
CA SER A 121 -19.30 -14.41 9.94
C SER A 121 -19.62 -13.28 10.93
N SER A 122 -18.64 -12.78 11.69
CA SER A 122 -18.86 -11.66 12.60
C SER A 122 -19.28 -10.38 11.86
N LEU A 123 -18.51 -9.97 10.85
CA LEU A 123 -18.73 -8.72 10.12
C LEU A 123 -19.99 -8.75 9.24
N SER A 124 -20.51 -9.93 8.87
CA SER A 124 -21.79 -10.04 8.15
C SER A 124 -22.98 -9.48 8.93
N THR A 125 -22.86 -9.36 10.26
CA THR A 125 -23.90 -8.81 11.15
C THR A 125 -23.81 -7.30 11.36
N TRP A 126 -22.85 -6.63 10.71
CA TRP A 126 -22.61 -5.20 10.89
C TRP A 126 -23.40 -4.37 9.88
N GLU A 127 -23.92 -3.25 10.35
CA GLU A 127 -24.62 -2.28 9.49
C GLU A 127 -23.65 -1.56 8.54
N PRO A 128 -24.05 -1.30 7.29
CA PRO A 128 -23.20 -0.68 6.26
C PRO A 128 -23.11 0.86 6.38
N ASP A 129 -23.13 1.40 7.60
CA ASP A 129 -23.27 2.84 7.85
C ASP A 129 -21.91 3.56 8.05
N GLY A 130 -20.80 2.83 7.95
CA GLY A 130 -19.45 3.33 8.21
C GLY A 130 -18.47 3.14 7.04
N ASN A 131 -17.29 3.75 7.19
CA ASN A 131 -16.16 3.59 6.26
C ASN A 131 -15.15 2.58 6.83
N LEU A 132 -15.56 1.32 6.97
CA LEU A 132 -14.72 0.29 7.59
C LEU A 132 -13.62 -0.18 6.62
N LEU A 133 -12.36 0.01 7.01
CA LEU A 133 -11.19 -0.53 6.33
C LEU A 133 -10.77 -1.88 6.95
N LEU A 134 -10.56 -2.88 6.11
CA LEU A 134 -10.00 -4.17 6.48
C LEU A 134 -8.54 -4.29 6.00
N ASP A 135 -7.60 -4.24 6.93
CA ASP A 135 -6.18 -4.48 6.69
C ASP A 135 -5.84 -5.93 7.00
N ILE A 136 -5.23 -6.65 6.05
CA ILE A 136 -4.92 -8.06 6.20
C ILE A 136 -3.41 -8.25 6.10
N SER A 137 -2.84 -8.93 7.09
CA SER A 137 -1.42 -9.21 7.21
C SER A 137 -1.22 -10.69 7.50
N VAL A 138 -0.39 -11.38 6.70
CA VAL A 138 -0.09 -12.81 6.85
C VAL A 138 1.42 -13.00 6.88
N HIS A 139 2.00 -13.26 8.05
CA HIS A 139 3.45 -13.38 8.23
C HIS A 139 3.80 -14.34 9.35
N SER A 140 5.02 -14.87 9.37
CA SER A 140 5.58 -15.54 10.54
C SER A 140 6.42 -14.54 11.34
N PRO A 141 6.41 -14.56 12.69
CA PRO A 141 7.36 -13.79 13.49
C PRO A 141 8.83 -14.05 13.08
N SER A 142 9.14 -15.30 12.69
CA SER A 142 10.46 -15.72 12.19
C SER A 142 10.87 -15.08 10.87
N ASP A 143 9.96 -14.48 10.08
CA ASP A 143 10.32 -13.80 8.83
C ASP A 143 11.36 -12.68 9.07
N SER A 144 11.22 -11.99 10.20
CA SER A 144 12.17 -10.96 10.68
C SER A 144 13.30 -11.52 11.57
N GLY A 145 13.31 -12.81 11.86
CA GLY A 145 14.30 -13.45 12.74
C GLY A 145 15.58 -13.92 12.03
N HIS A 146 15.56 -14.05 10.71
CA HIS A 146 16.62 -14.70 9.91
C HIS A 146 17.21 -13.76 8.83
N TRP A 147 16.93 -14.04 7.56
CA TRP A 147 17.49 -13.33 6.41
C TRP A 147 16.96 -11.91 6.23
N PHE A 148 15.83 -11.56 6.86
CA PHE A 148 15.10 -10.32 6.58
C PHE A 148 14.81 -9.51 7.85
N LYS A 149 15.82 -9.31 8.70
CA LYS A 149 15.69 -8.61 10.00
C LYS A 149 15.20 -7.17 9.94
N TYR A 150 15.15 -6.56 8.76
CA TYR A 150 14.55 -5.24 8.53
C TYR A 150 13.02 -5.28 8.36
N LEU A 151 12.41 -6.46 8.28
CA LEU A 151 10.96 -6.58 8.18
C LEU A 151 10.30 -6.13 9.48
N THR A 152 9.26 -5.33 9.30
CA THR A 152 8.44 -4.77 10.37
C THR A 152 6.98 -5.02 10.08
N PHE A 153 6.25 -5.57 11.03
CA PHE A 153 4.83 -5.91 10.88
C PHE A 153 3.98 -4.96 11.73
N GLY A 154 3.99 -3.67 11.36
CA GLY A 154 3.34 -2.60 12.12
C GLY A 154 1.94 -2.24 11.58
N PRO A 155 1.12 -1.54 12.39
CA PRO A 155 -0.15 -0.98 11.93
C PRO A 155 0.05 0.18 10.96
N ASP A 156 -0.90 0.39 10.06
CA ASP A 156 -0.90 1.51 9.11
C ASP A 156 -1.36 2.82 9.78
N ILE A 157 -0.48 3.45 10.57
CA ILE A 157 -0.73 4.72 11.26
C ILE A 157 -0.31 5.89 10.36
N SER A 158 -1.13 6.94 10.28
CA SER A 158 -0.81 8.15 9.52
C SER A 158 0.45 8.83 10.09
N SER A 159 1.43 9.07 9.22
CA SER A 159 2.78 9.56 9.49
C SER A 159 2.90 11.00 10.04
N GLY A 160 1.82 11.58 10.58
CA GLY A 160 1.88 12.85 11.32
C GLY A 160 2.35 12.68 12.76
N GLU A 161 2.35 11.44 13.26
CA GLU A 161 2.46 11.15 14.68
C GLU A 161 3.41 9.95 14.87
N CYS A 162 4.60 10.25 15.40
CA CYS A 162 5.64 9.35 15.91
C CYS A 162 6.93 9.32 15.06
N ASP A 163 8.03 9.54 15.78
CA ASP A 163 9.44 9.29 15.44
C ASP A 163 9.66 7.78 15.11
N GLN A 164 8.92 7.24 14.13
CA GLN A 164 8.97 5.82 13.74
C GLN A 164 10.34 5.43 13.22
N ASP A 165 11.10 6.37 12.64
CA ASP A 165 12.51 6.14 12.32
C ASP A 165 13.32 5.80 13.58
N ARG A 166 13.06 6.41 14.75
CA ARG A 166 13.72 6.04 16.01
C ARG A 166 13.17 4.76 16.64
N TYR A 167 11.88 4.49 16.51
CA TYR A 167 11.24 3.30 17.08
C TYR A 167 11.59 2.02 16.30
N ILE A 168 11.79 2.13 14.98
CA ILE A 168 12.22 1.02 14.11
C ILE A 168 13.74 0.83 14.15
N GLN A 169 14.54 1.90 14.28
CA GLN A 169 16.00 1.79 14.37
C GLN A 169 16.48 1.17 15.70
N LYS A 170 15.81 1.45 16.83
CA LYS A 170 16.28 1.00 18.15
C LYS A 170 16.35 -0.54 18.34
N PRO A 171 15.35 -1.34 17.91
CA PRO A 171 15.44 -2.79 17.96
C PRO A 171 16.43 -3.36 16.94
N ILE A 172 16.63 -2.67 15.80
CA ILE A 172 17.49 -3.13 14.69
C ILE A 172 19.00 -3.02 15.00
N LEU A 173 19.38 -2.32 16.07
CA LEU A 173 20.80 -2.04 16.35
C LEU A 173 21.39 -2.87 17.50
N SER A 174 20.58 -3.54 18.33
CA SER A 174 21.08 -4.13 19.58
C SER A 174 21.51 -5.61 19.50
N GLU A 175 21.11 -6.39 18.49
CA GLU A 175 21.40 -7.84 18.41
C GLU A 175 21.61 -8.38 16.96
N PHE A 176 22.56 -7.83 16.21
CA PHE A 176 22.62 -8.06 14.74
C PHE A 176 23.80 -8.83 14.18
N ASP A 177 24.76 -9.27 14.98
CA ASP A 177 25.76 -10.20 14.46
C ASP A 177 25.14 -11.59 14.28
N ASP A 178 24.90 -11.94 13.03
CA ASP A 178 24.32 -13.21 12.61
C ASP A 178 24.97 -13.59 11.30
N SER A 179 26.19 -14.10 11.43
CA SER A 179 27.02 -14.51 10.30
C SER A 179 26.37 -15.64 9.49
N GLN A 180 25.45 -16.41 10.08
CA GLN A 180 24.74 -17.48 9.37
C GLN A 180 23.77 -16.91 8.32
N HIS A 181 23.13 -15.78 8.61
CA HIS A 181 22.19 -15.12 7.69
C HIS A 181 22.78 -13.87 7.03
N GLY A 182 24.11 -13.72 7.07
CA GLY A 182 24.84 -12.67 6.37
C GLY A 182 24.83 -11.30 7.05
N TRP A 183 24.53 -11.22 8.34
CA TRP A 183 24.47 -9.97 9.10
C TRP A 183 25.74 -9.76 9.93
N PHE A 184 26.32 -8.57 9.79
CA PHE A 184 27.48 -8.13 10.54
C PHE A 184 27.34 -6.64 10.86
N ALA A 185 27.51 -6.28 12.13
CA ALA A 185 27.46 -4.90 12.63
C ALA A 185 26.23 -4.09 12.14
N GLY A 186 25.05 -4.71 12.11
CA GLY A 186 23.79 -4.06 11.69
C GLY A 186 23.59 -3.90 10.18
N SER A 187 24.50 -4.44 9.36
CA SER A 187 24.42 -4.46 7.89
C SER A 187 24.31 -5.88 7.36
N GLN A 188 23.62 -6.06 6.23
CA GLN A 188 23.55 -7.35 5.54
C GLN A 188 24.64 -7.42 4.47
N GLU A 189 25.77 -8.06 4.79
CA GLU A 189 26.91 -8.21 3.87
C GLU A 189 26.69 -9.32 2.84
N SER A 190 26.01 -10.40 3.24
CA SER A 190 25.64 -11.49 2.34
C SER A 190 24.13 -11.48 2.09
N PRO A 191 23.68 -11.32 0.83
CA PRO A 191 22.25 -11.26 0.54
C PRO A 191 21.59 -12.63 0.67
N PRO A 192 20.25 -12.67 0.82
CA PRO A 192 19.48 -13.91 0.93
C PRO A 192 19.67 -14.86 -0.27
N THR A 193 19.61 -16.16 0.00
CA THR A 193 19.51 -17.20 -1.04
C THR A 193 18.15 -17.17 -1.72
N ASP A 194 18.04 -17.77 -2.90
CA ASP A 194 16.78 -18.01 -3.61
C ASP A 194 15.77 -18.77 -2.75
N LEU A 195 16.21 -19.80 -2.02
CA LEU A 195 15.38 -20.56 -1.07
C LEU A 195 14.86 -19.70 0.08
N ALA A 196 15.70 -18.82 0.63
CA ALA A 196 15.29 -17.88 1.68
C ALA A 196 14.28 -16.86 1.17
N ILE A 197 14.45 -16.38 -0.07
CA ILE A 197 13.49 -15.49 -0.72
C ILE A 197 12.16 -16.23 -0.88
N HIS A 198 12.15 -17.42 -1.49
CA HIS A 198 10.92 -18.19 -1.66
C HIS A 198 10.16 -18.39 -0.34
N ARG A 199 10.85 -18.66 0.76
CA ARG A 199 10.23 -18.89 2.07
C ARG A 199 9.32 -17.75 2.53
N VAL A 200 9.75 -16.49 2.43
CA VAL A 200 8.92 -15.35 2.87
C VAL A 200 7.86 -14.94 1.84
N PHE A 201 8.04 -15.39 0.60
CA PHE A 201 7.11 -15.18 -0.51
C PHE A 201 6.21 -16.40 -0.77
N ASP A 202 6.09 -17.35 0.17
CA ASP A 202 5.18 -18.48 0.03
C ASP A 202 3.76 -17.98 -0.29
N GLU A 203 3.09 -18.68 -1.21
CA GLU A 203 1.73 -18.34 -1.62
C GLU A 203 0.72 -18.73 -0.54
N ILE A 204 -0.19 -17.82 -0.24
CA ILE A 204 -1.27 -18.06 0.72
C ILE A 204 -2.17 -19.15 0.17
N MET A 205 -2.30 -20.23 0.95
CA MET A 205 -3.05 -21.42 0.56
C MET A 205 -2.57 -22.09 -0.74
N GLY A 206 -1.27 -22.01 -1.03
CA GLY A 206 -0.68 -22.65 -2.21
C GLY A 206 -0.69 -24.19 -2.15
N GLU A 207 -0.20 -24.76 -1.04
CA GLU A 207 -0.06 -26.22 -0.84
C GLU A 207 -1.23 -26.87 -0.09
N GLY A 208 -2.24 -26.08 0.29
CA GLY A 208 -3.37 -26.51 1.11
C GLY A 208 -4.17 -25.31 1.63
N PRO A 209 -5.30 -25.50 2.33
CA PRO A 209 -5.81 -26.78 2.81
C PRO A 209 -6.69 -27.52 1.78
N PHE A 210 -6.78 -27.00 0.54
CA PHE A 210 -7.60 -27.55 -0.52
C PHE A 210 -6.79 -28.44 -1.46
N ASP A 211 -7.40 -29.50 -2.00
CA ASP A 211 -6.73 -30.42 -2.92
C ASP A 211 -6.50 -29.79 -4.31
N ASN A 212 -7.26 -28.74 -4.64
CA ASN A 212 -7.20 -28.02 -5.92
C ASN A 212 -7.85 -26.64 -5.84
N ASP A 213 -7.57 -25.81 -6.85
CA ASP A 213 -8.09 -24.45 -6.96
C ASP A 213 -9.62 -24.38 -7.03
N GLU A 214 -10.32 -25.40 -7.56
CA GLU A 214 -11.79 -25.37 -7.62
C GLU A 214 -12.40 -25.47 -6.22
N GLN A 215 -11.88 -26.34 -5.35
CA GLN A 215 -12.30 -26.42 -3.96
C GLN A 215 -12.03 -25.10 -3.21
N GLU A 216 -10.84 -24.50 -3.39
CA GLU A 216 -10.53 -23.18 -2.82
C GLU A 216 -11.51 -22.11 -3.32
N ASN A 217 -11.78 -22.09 -4.63
CA ASN A 217 -12.69 -21.13 -5.23
C ASN A 217 -14.11 -21.26 -4.66
N GLN A 218 -14.61 -22.48 -4.52
CA GLN A 218 -15.91 -22.74 -3.91
C GLN A 218 -15.96 -22.30 -2.45
N TRP A 219 -14.87 -22.50 -1.71
CA TRP A 219 -14.78 -22.07 -0.31
C TRP A 219 -14.85 -20.54 -0.19
N TRP A 220 -14.10 -19.78 -0.99
CA TRP A 220 -14.17 -18.31 -1.00
C TRP A 220 -15.58 -17.79 -1.30
N LEU A 221 -16.30 -18.44 -2.21
CA LEU A 221 -17.67 -18.06 -2.58
C LEU A 221 -18.71 -18.35 -1.48
N GLN A 222 -18.42 -19.28 -0.57
CA GLN A 222 -19.28 -19.66 0.55
C GLN A 222 -19.15 -18.73 1.77
N LEU A 223 -18.13 -17.87 1.81
CA LEU A 223 -17.99 -16.90 2.89
C LEU A 223 -19.22 -15.96 2.95
N PRO A 224 -19.69 -15.59 4.15
CA PRO A 224 -20.77 -14.63 4.33
C PRO A 224 -20.50 -13.29 3.62
N LEU A 225 -21.57 -12.61 3.17
CA LEU A 225 -21.43 -11.25 2.64
C LEU A 225 -21.14 -10.28 3.78
N VAL A 226 -20.18 -9.38 3.56
CA VAL A 226 -19.78 -8.36 4.52
C VAL A 226 -19.99 -6.97 3.93
N PRO A 227 -21.20 -6.40 4.06
CA PRO A 227 -21.52 -5.10 3.46
C PRO A 227 -20.86 -3.91 4.17
N ALA A 228 -20.47 -4.09 5.44
CA ALA A 228 -19.85 -3.03 6.23
C ALA A 228 -18.43 -2.66 5.77
N VAL A 229 -17.68 -3.58 5.16
CA VAL A 229 -16.31 -3.32 4.68
C VAL A 229 -16.36 -2.51 3.40
N THR A 230 -15.82 -1.29 3.45
CA THR A 230 -15.77 -0.36 2.32
C THR A 230 -14.38 -0.25 1.70
N GLY A 231 -13.33 -0.70 2.39
CA GLY A 231 -11.99 -0.74 1.80
C GLY A 231 -11.14 -1.90 2.31
N VAL A 232 -10.18 -2.34 1.49
CA VAL A 232 -9.25 -3.42 1.82
C VAL A 232 -7.81 -2.97 1.60
N LEU A 233 -6.94 -3.25 2.58
CA LEU A 233 -5.50 -3.02 2.51
C LEU A 233 -4.74 -4.35 2.54
N LEU A 234 -3.90 -4.58 1.53
CA LEU A 234 -3.02 -5.72 1.38
C LEU A 234 -1.60 -5.18 1.18
N ARG A 235 -0.83 -5.10 2.26
CA ARG A 235 0.43 -4.34 2.30
C ARG A 235 1.64 -5.24 2.01
N GLN A 236 2.68 -4.66 1.41
CA GLN A 236 3.87 -5.41 0.98
C GLN A 236 4.66 -6.01 2.16
N GLN A 237 4.45 -5.50 3.37
CA GLN A 237 5.23 -5.82 4.57
C GLN A 237 5.27 -7.30 4.92
N THR A 238 4.18 -8.03 4.67
CA THR A 238 4.09 -9.43 5.11
C THR A 238 4.64 -10.42 4.09
N ARG A 239 5.03 -9.96 2.89
CA ARG A 239 5.66 -10.68 1.77
C ARG A 239 4.95 -11.93 1.22
N ARG A 240 4.02 -12.55 1.94
CA ARG A 240 3.21 -13.67 1.45
C ARG A 240 2.41 -13.25 0.22
N ARG A 241 2.35 -14.15 -0.77
CA ARG A 241 1.72 -13.87 -2.07
C ARG A 241 0.24 -14.21 -2.04
N TRP A 242 -0.55 -13.31 -2.61
CA TRP A 242 -1.97 -13.53 -2.85
C TRP A 242 -2.20 -14.03 -4.26
N LYS A 243 -2.93 -15.14 -4.42
CA LYS A 243 -3.49 -15.56 -5.72
C LYS A 243 -4.44 -14.45 -6.21
N PRO A 244 -4.26 -13.86 -7.40
CA PRO A 244 -5.21 -12.85 -7.90
C PRO A 244 -6.64 -13.40 -8.03
N LYS A 245 -6.78 -14.70 -8.30
CA LYS A 245 -8.08 -15.39 -8.33
C LYS A 245 -8.76 -15.42 -6.96
N ALA A 246 -8.04 -15.76 -5.89
CA ALA A 246 -8.56 -15.75 -4.51
C ALA A 246 -9.04 -14.36 -4.12
N LEU A 247 -8.25 -13.32 -4.39
CA LEU A 247 -8.64 -11.93 -4.16
C LEU A 247 -9.93 -11.56 -4.89
N SER A 248 -10.02 -11.97 -6.17
CA SER A 248 -11.21 -11.72 -6.99
C SER A 248 -12.48 -12.29 -6.33
N LEU A 249 -12.40 -13.52 -5.81
CA LEU A 249 -13.53 -14.17 -5.15
C LEU A 249 -13.85 -13.55 -3.79
N MET A 250 -12.84 -13.27 -2.98
CA MET A 250 -12.99 -12.57 -1.69
C MET A 250 -13.69 -11.22 -1.88
N PHE A 251 -13.30 -10.42 -2.88
CA PHE A 251 -13.91 -9.11 -3.13
C PHE A 251 -15.38 -9.22 -3.54
N THR A 252 -15.81 -10.31 -4.19
CA THR A 252 -17.24 -10.51 -4.47
C THR A 252 -18.10 -10.67 -3.20
N ARG A 253 -17.47 -10.95 -2.05
CA ARG A 253 -18.14 -11.07 -0.75
C ARG A 253 -18.23 -9.74 -0.01
N LEU A 254 -17.66 -8.65 -0.56
CA LEU A 254 -17.64 -7.31 0.02
C LEU A 254 -18.48 -6.34 -0.82
N PRO A 255 -19.83 -6.39 -0.76
CA PRO A 255 -20.67 -5.59 -1.65
C PRO A 255 -20.59 -4.07 -1.41
N GLY A 256 -20.05 -3.64 -0.27
CA GLY A 256 -19.79 -2.23 0.07
C GLY A 256 -18.44 -1.69 -0.41
N LEU A 257 -17.61 -2.52 -1.06
CA LEU A 257 -16.22 -2.19 -1.38
C LEU A 257 -16.10 -1.03 -2.38
N GLN A 258 -15.36 -0.01 -1.97
CA GLN A 258 -15.11 1.24 -2.69
C GLN A 258 -13.62 1.56 -2.82
N GLU A 259 -12.77 1.00 -1.96
CA GLU A 259 -11.32 1.24 -1.97
C GLU A 259 -10.51 -0.05 -1.89
N ILE A 260 -9.51 -0.19 -2.76
CA ILE A 260 -8.53 -1.28 -2.69
C ILE A 260 -7.14 -0.68 -2.73
N HIS A 261 -6.33 -1.07 -1.75
CA HIS A 261 -4.90 -0.83 -1.72
C HIS A 261 -4.18 -2.17 -1.71
N TYR A 262 -3.48 -2.48 -2.80
CA TYR A 262 -2.84 -3.78 -3.01
C TYR A 262 -1.39 -3.60 -3.40
N GLU A 263 -0.47 -4.14 -2.60
CA GLU A 263 0.97 -4.01 -2.81
C GLU A 263 1.61 -5.40 -3.02
N PRO A 264 1.32 -6.09 -4.14
CA PRO A 264 1.93 -7.38 -4.46
C PRO A 264 3.43 -7.24 -4.68
N TRP A 265 4.12 -8.38 -4.73
CA TRP A 265 5.47 -8.45 -5.27
C TRP A 265 5.45 -9.14 -6.63
N ARG A 266 6.40 -8.78 -7.51
CA ARG A 266 6.60 -9.48 -8.77
C ARG A 266 6.99 -10.94 -8.56
N GLU A 267 6.82 -11.75 -9.59
CA GLU A 267 7.30 -13.13 -9.62
C GLU A 267 8.80 -13.20 -9.92
N TRP A 268 9.42 -14.26 -9.39
CA TRP A 268 10.85 -14.58 -9.54
C TRP A 268 11.12 -15.54 -10.71
N ASP A 269 10.12 -15.82 -11.53
CA ASP A 269 10.22 -16.62 -12.75
C ASP A 269 9.34 -15.99 -13.84
N ASN A 270 9.88 -15.88 -15.05
CA ASN A 270 9.18 -15.23 -16.17
C ASN A 270 7.92 -15.99 -16.62
N THR A 271 7.88 -17.31 -16.48
CA THR A 271 6.69 -18.13 -16.81
C THR A 271 5.62 -17.94 -15.75
N LEU A 272 5.99 -17.99 -14.46
CA LEU A 272 5.08 -17.69 -13.36
C LEU A 272 4.52 -16.27 -13.49
N GLN A 273 5.37 -15.27 -13.80
CA GLN A 273 4.92 -13.89 -14.01
C GLN A 273 3.85 -13.79 -15.10
N ARG A 274 3.95 -14.56 -16.19
CA ARG A 274 2.92 -14.55 -17.24
C ARG A 274 1.58 -15.09 -16.74
N TRP A 275 1.58 -16.16 -15.96
CA TRP A 275 0.36 -16.71 -15.36
C TRP A 275 -0.25 -15.75 -14.33
N THR A 276 0.58 -15.09 -13.52
CA THR A 276 0.15 -14.06 -12.59
C THR A 276 -0.45 -12.86 -13.36
N ASP A 277 0.18 -12.42 -14.46
CA ASP A 277 -0.32 -11.35 -15.33
C ASP A 277 -1.67 -11.73 -15.99
N GLU A 278 -1.83 -12.97 -16.45
CA GLU A 278 -3.11 -13.48 -16.95
C GLU A 278 -4.21 -13.44 -15.87
N SER A 279 -3.84 -13.78 -14.63
CA SER A 279 -4.76 -13.72 -13.49
C SER A 279 -5.10 -12.27 -13.09
N TYR A 280 -4.17 -11.32 -13.23
CA TYR A 280 -4.46 -9.89 -13.04
C TYR A 280 -5.50 -9.35 -14.02
N ARG A 281 -5.53 -9.85 -15.26
CA ARG A 281 -6.58 -9.47 -16.21
C ARG A 281 -7.95 -9.81 -15.66
N SER A 282 -8.11 -11.05 -15.17
CA SER A 282 -9.38 -11.51 -14.58
C SER A 282 -9.76 -10.70 -13.34
N LEU A 283 -8.79 -10.34 -12.49
CA LEU A 283 -9.01 -9.50 -11.32
C LEU A 283 -9.49 -8.09 -11.71
N PHE A 284 -8.81 -7.44 -12.65
CA PHE A 284 -9.15 -6.09 -13.09
C PHE A 284 -10.49 -6.04 -13.85
N GLU A 285 -10.83 -7.05 -14.64
CA GLU A 285 -12.14 -7.16 -15.29
C GLU A 285 -13.29 -7.16 -14.26
N GLN A 286 -13.10 -7.78 -13.10
CA GLN A 286 -14.11 -7.77 -12.05
C GLN A 286 -14.27 -6.39 -11.41
N PHE A 287 -13.21 -5.60 -11.28
CA PHE A 287 -13.31 -4.23 -10.75
C PHE A 287 -14.22 -3.33 -11.58
N ALA A 288 -14.32 -3.57 -12.88
CA ALA A 288 -15.27 -2.86 -13.75
C ALA A 288 -16.74 -3.10 -13.35
N SER A 289 -17.03 -4.19 -12.66
CA SER A 289 -18.38 -4.56 -12.19
C SER A 289 -18.64 -4.16 -10.73
N CYS A 290 -17.62 -3.64 -10.03
CA CYS A 290 -17.70 -3.20 -8.64
C CYS A 290 -18.02 -1.70 -8.55
N LYS A 291 -18.51 -1.25 -7.39
CA LYS A 291 -18.67 0.19 -7.08
C LYS A 291 -17.36 0.83 -6.61
N LEU A 292 -16.23 0.38 -7.17
CA LEU A 292 -14.90 0.82 -6.77
C LEU A 292 -14.69 2.27 -7.18
N ARG A 293 -14.14 3.07 -6.26
CA ARG A 293 -13.81 4.49 -6.47
C ARG A 293 -12.31 4.73 -6.42
N ARG A 294 -11.59 4.02 -5.55
CA ARG A 294 -10.14 4.13 -5.41
C ARG A 294 -9.47 2.79 -5.60
N LEU A 295 -8.49 2.75 -6.50
CA LEU A 295 -7.63 1.59 -6.73
C LEU A 295 -6.17 2.02 -6.69
N ILE A 296 -5.40 1.45 -5.77
CA ILE A 296 -3.95 1.59 -5.71
C ILE A 296 -3.33 0.20 -5.80
N VAL A 297 -2.55 -0.04 -6.86
CA VAL A 297 -1.81 -1.28 -7.07
C VAL A 297 -0.32 -0.98 -7.22
N PHE A 298 0.52 -1.57 -6.38
CA PHE A 298 1.96 -1.37 -6.40
C PHE A 298 2.68 -2.72 -6.46
N GLU A 299 3.10 -3.15 -7.65
CA GLU A 299 3.89 -4.38 -7.79
C GLU A 299 5.34 -4.11 -7.40
N ASN A 300 5.67 -4.45 -6.16
CA ASN A 300 6.97 -4.23 -5.58
C ASN A 300 8.03 -5.18 -6.17
N PHE A 301 9.28 -4.77 -6.08
CA PHE A 301 10.44 -5.55 -6.49
C PHE A 301 11.68 -5.15 -5.71
N ASN A 302 12.62 -6.06 -5.55
CA ASN A 302 13.96 -5.73 -5.10
C ASN A 302 14.92 -5.78 -6.31
N GLN A 303 15.88 -4.86 -6.38
CA GLN A 303 16.80 -4.75 -7.53
C GLN A 303 17.87 -5.85 -7.55
N GLN A 304 18.09 -6.52 -6.43
CA GLN A 304 19.09 -7.57 -6.24
C GLN A 304 18.49 -8.97 -6.35
N TYR A 305 17.25 -9.18 -5.90
CA TYR A 305 16.63 -10.52 -5.87
C TYR A 305 16.56 -11.20 -7.25
N PRO A 306 16.20 -10.52 -8.36
CA PRO A 306 16.19 -11.16 -9.68
C PRO A 306 17.53 -11.82 -10.07
N GLN A 307 18.66 -11.33 -9.54
CA GLN A 307 19.99 -11.89 -9.83
C GLN A 307 20.20 -13.27 -9.18
N ARG A 308 19.33 -13.66 -8.24
CA ARG A 308 19.33 -14.98 -7.60
C ARG A 308 18.57 -16.03 -8.40
N PHE A 309 17.84 -15.63 -9.43
CA PHE A 309 16.95 -16.51 -10.18
C PHE A 309 17.37 -16.58 -11.65
N THR A 310 17.55 -17.79 -12.17
CA THR A 310 18.00 -18.05 -13.54
C THR A 310 17.04 -17.53 -14.61
N TYR A 311 15.73 -17.60 -14.34
CA TYR A 311 14.67 -17.29 -15.30
C TYR A 311 13.90 -16.01 -14.94
N CYS A 312 14.53 -15.09 -14.20
CA CYS A 312 13.94 -13.81 -13.81
C CYS A 312 14.62 -12.66 -14.54
N GLU A 313 13.89 -11.92 -15.37
CA GLU A 313 14.45 -10.70 -15.95
C GLU A 313 14.79 -9.66 -14.86
N PRO A 314 15.97 -9.02 -14.91
CA PRO A 314 16.35 -7.99 -13.94
C PRO A 314 15.36 -6.83 -13.86
N ILE A 315 14.70 -6.53 -14.98
CA ILE A 315 13.71 -5.48 -15.11
C ILE A 315 12.36 -6.10 -15.44
N ARG A 316 11.38 -5.86 -14.57
CA ARG A 316 9.98 -6.24 -14.79
C ARG A 316 9.45 -5.57 -16.08
N ILE A 317 8.88 -6.37 -16.98
CA ILE A 317 8.23 -5.89 -18.21
C ILE A 317 6.72 -6.08 -18.05
N PRO A 318 5.92 -5.01 -17.85
CA PRO A 318 4.47 -5.13 -17.74
C PRO A 318 3.85 -5.72 -19.00
N ALA A 319 2.90 -6.65 -18.84
CA ALA A 319 2.16 -7.20 -19.96
C ALA A 319 1.21 -6.14 -20.58
N PRO A 320 1.20 -5.97 -21.92
CA PRO A 320 0.31 -5.01 -22.57
C PRO A 320 -1.17 -5.26 -22.27
N ASP A 321 -1.58 -6.52 -22.19
CA ASP A 321 -2.98 -6.88 -21.96
C ASP A 321 -3.46 -6.51 -20.56
N VAL A 322 -2.60 -6.64 -19.53
CA VAL A 322 -2.91 -6.19 -18.16
C VAL A 322 -3.16 -4.68 -18.13
N SER A 323 -2.31 -3.92 -18.83
CA SER A 323 -2.43 -2.45 -18.92
C SER A 323 -3.72 -2.03 -19.65
N ARG A 324 -4.07 -2.71 -20.75
CA ARG A 324 -5.31 -2.45 -21.50
C ARG A 324 -6.55 -2.81 -20.71
N THR A 325 -6.53 -3.94 -20.01
CA THR A 325 -7.62 -4.37 -19.15
C THR A 325 -7.86 -3.36 -18.03
N LEU A 326 -6.80 -2.93 -17.33
CA LEU A 326 -6.91 -1.92 -16.28
C LEU A 326 -7.46 -0.59 -16.81
N ALA A 327 -7.04 -0.16 -18.00
CA ALA A 327 -7.58 1.04 -18.65
C ALA A 327 -9.10 0.95 -18.83
N SER A 328 -9.62 -0.19 -19.27
CA SER A 328 -11.06 -0.41 -19.40
C SER A 328 -11.79 -0.51 -18.06
N ALA A 329 -11.16 -1.10 -17.04
CA ALA A 329 -11.74 -1.24 -15.70
C ALA A 329 -11.78 0.09 -14.93
N SER A 330 -10.92 1.04 -15.30
CA SER A 330 -10.76 2.31 -14.59
C SER A 330 -11.81 3.39 -14.89
N LEU A 331 -12.75 3.14 -15.81
CA LEU A 331 -13.63 4.18 -16.36
C LEU A 331 -14.47 4.90 -15.29
N GLU A 332 -14.90 4.20 -14.24
CA GLU A 332 -15.74 4.74 -13.17
C GLU A 332 -14.95 5.20 -11.93
N LEU A 333 -13.63 4.96 -11.89
CA LEU A 333 -12.79 5.30 -10.74
C LEU A 333 -12.67 6.81 -10.54
N GLU A 334 -12.58 7.22 -9.28
CA GLU A 334 -12.20 8.57 -8.86
C GLU A 334 -10.69 8.70 -8.73
N HIS A 335 -10.00 7.63 -8.30
CA HIS A 335 -8.56 7.63 -8.07
C HIS A 335 -7.94 6.32 -8.54
N LEU A 336 -6.91 6.41 -9.37
CA LEU A 336 -6.14 5.27 -9.84
C LEU A 336 -4.64 5.50 -9.63
N SER A 337 -3.98 4.60 -8.91
CA SER A 337 -2.53 4.43 -8.97
C SER A 337 -2.19 3.00 -9.36
N ALA A 338 -1.35 2.82 -10.38
CA ALA A 338 -0.88 1.51 -10.80
C ALA A 338 0.61 1.57 -11.15
N SER A 339 1.42 1.06 -10.23
CA SER A 339 2.88 1.16 -10.27
C SER A 339 3.50 -0.21 -10.51
N PHE A 340 4.36 -0.26 -11.53
CA PHE A 340 5.14 -1.41 -12.01
C PHE A 340 4.36 -2.63 -12.51
N VAL A 341 3.07 -2.75 -12.19
CA VAL A 341 2.14 -3.77 -12.71
C VAL A 341 1.65 -3.49 -14.14
N VAL A 342 1.65 -2.21 -14.54
CA VAL A 342 1.21 -1.74 -15.87
C VAL A 342 2.20 -0.72 -16.42
N ASP A 343 2.14 -0.51 -17.74
CA ASP A 343 2.86 0.59 -18.40
C ASP A 343 1.87 1.65 -18.91
N ALA A 344 2.17 2.91 -18.63
CA ALA A 344 1.35 4.04 -19.05
C ALA A 344 1.19 4.11 -20.58
N ASP A 345 2.20 3.71 -21.36
CA ASP A 345 2.07 3.72 -22.82
C ASP A 345 1.00 2.75 -23.29
N TYR A 346 1.03 1.50 -22.82
CA TYR A 346 0.01 0.51 -23.14
C TYR A 346 -1.38 0.91 -22.63
N PHE A 347 -1.45 1.53 -21.44
CA PHE A 347 -2.69 2.04 -20.86
C PHE A 347 -3.33 3.11 -21.77
N PHE A 348 -2.58 4.12 -22.19
CA PHE A 348 -3.12 5.20 -23.03
C PHE A 348 -3.34 4.75 -24.48
N HIS A 349 -2.56 3.77 -24.98
CA HIS A 349 -2.79 3.17 -26.28
C HIS A 349 -4.12 2.39 -26.36
N ALA A 350 -4.61 1.88 -25.22
CA ALA A 350 -5.90 1.17 -25.14
C ALA A 350 -7.12 2.06 -25.41
N PHE A 351 -6.94 3.39 -25.40
CA PHE A 351 -8.01 4.37 -25.48
C PHE A 351 -8.93 4.17 -26.69
N LYS A 352 -10.24 4.09 -26.42
CA LYS A 352 -11.30 4.09 -27.43
C LYS A 352 -12.04 5.44 -27.41
N PRO A 353 -12.42 6.03 -28.56
CA PRO A 353 -13.09 7.34 -28.60
C PRO A 353 -14.38 7.46 -27.78
N SER A 354 -15.07 6.34 -27.55
CA SER A 354 -16.27 6.22 -26.72
C SER A 354 -16.00 6.29 -25.22
N TRP A 355 -14.77 6.01 -24.78
CA TRP A 355 -14.41 6.00 -23.37
C TRP A 355 -14.37 7.41 -22.79
N LYS A 356 -14.85 7.51 -21.56
CA LYS A 356 -14.85 8.71 -20.73
C LYS A 356 -14.57 8.28 -19.29
N TRP A 357 -13.88 9.12 -18.56
CA TRP A 357 -13.61 8.96 -17.14
C TRP A 357 -14.30 10.10 -16.39
N PRO A 358 -15.63 10.04 -16.20
CA PRO A 358 -16.38 11.16 -15.65
C PRO A 358 -15.94 11.51 -14.23
N ASN A 359 -15.48 10.52 -13.45
CA ASN A 359 -15.21 10.69 -12.02
C ASN A 359 -13.73 10.84 -11.70
N LEU A 360 -12.81 10.53 -12.63
CA LEU A 360 -11.38 10.43 -12.33
C LEU A 360 -10.79 11.80 -11.97
N ILE A 361 -10.39 11.92 -10.71
CA ILE A 361 -9.74 13.08 -10.09
C ILE A 361 -8.23 12.95 -10.19
N SER A 362 -7.69 11.75 -9.96
CA SER A 362 -6.26 11.55 -9.90
C SER A 362 -5.78 10.24 -10.52
N LEU A 363 -4.67 10.31 -11.27
CA LEU A 363 -4.08 9.19 -12.00
C LEU A 363 -2.56 9.16 -11.79
N ALA A 364 -2.02 8.03 -11.33
CA ALA A 364 -0.58 7.80 -11.27
C ALA A 364 -0.22 6.46 -11.92
N LEU A 365 0.64 6.48 -12.95
CA LEU A 365 1.07 5.28 -13.66
C LEU A 365 2.58 5.26 -13.80
N THR A 366 3.17 4.07 -13.85
CA THR A 366 4.58 3.93 -14.24
C THR A 366 4.74 3.78 -15.75
N SER A 367 5.84 4.28 -16.31
CA SER A 367 6.25 3.89 -17.67
C SER A 367 7.74 3.67 -17.78
N ARG A 368 8.11 2.58 -18.44
CA ARG A 368 9.51 2.26 -18.72
C ARG A 368 10.17 3.24 -19.70
N LEU A 369 9.38 3.93 -20.53
CA LEU A 369 9.88 4.95 -21.46
C LEU A 369 10.54 6.13 -20.71
N LEU A 370 10.17 6.35 -19.44
CA LEU A 370 10.85 7.31 -18.59
C LEU A 370 12.15 6.72 -18.06
N ALA A 371 13.14 6.56 -18.94
CA ALA A 371 14.50 6.18 -18.61
C ALA A 371 15.52 6.84 -19.56
N PRO A 372 16.76 7.11 -19.12
CA PRO A 372 17.84 7.55 -19.99
C PRO A 372 18.11 6.53 -21.10
N GLY A 373 18.31 7.01 -22.32
CA GLY A 373 18.60 6.18 -23.49
C GLY A 373 17.37 5.66 -24.24
N GLU A 374 16.18 5.82 -23.68
CA GLU A 374 14.92 5.58 -24.39
C GLU A 374 14.68 6.67 -25.46
N SER A 375 13.86 6.35 -26.46
CA SER A 375 13.55 7.27 -27.55
C SER A 375 12.74 8.46 -27.05
N THR A 376 13.29 9.67 -27.19
CA THR A 376 12.55 10.91 -26.86
C THR A 376 11.27 11.05 -27.67
N ILE A 377 11.25 10.50 -28.89
CA ILE A 377 10.05 10.47 -29.75
C ILE A 377 8.97 9.59 -29.11
N GLU A 378 9.33 8.43 -28.56
CA GLU A 378 8.37 7.53 -27.92
C GLU A 378 7.83 8.12 -26.61
N ILE A 379 8.68 8.81 -25.83
CA ILE A 379 8.26 9.58 -24.65
C ILE A 379 7.26 10.67 -25.06
N ASP A 380 7.60 11.50 -26.04
CA ASP A 380 6.73 12.57 -26.54
C ASP A 380 5.39 12.03 -27.06
N ASP A 381 5.42 10.92 -27.77
CA ASP A 381 4.25 10.25 -28.32
C ASP A 381 3.33 9.70 -27.22
N MET A 382 3.91 9.08 -26.18
CA MET A 382 3.18 8.63 -25.00
C MET A 382 2.55 9.82 -24.28
N LEU A 383 3.30 10.89 -24.03
CA LEU A 383 2.79 12.07 -23.31
C LEU A 383 1.70 12.81 -24.11
N GLN A 384 1.77 12.84 -25.44
CA GLN A 384 0.70 13.35 -26.29
C GLN A 384 -0.54 12.45 -26.29
N ARG A 385 -0.37 11.13 -26.28
CA ARG A 385 -1.48 10.17 -26.08
C ARG A 385 -2.14 10.39 -24.72
N ALA A 386 -1.35 10.52 -23.65
CA ALA A 386 -1.83 10.82 -22.31
C ALA A 386 -2.66 12.11 -22.28
N ALA A 387 -2.17 13.20 -22.91
CA ALA A 387 -2.92 14.45 -23.03
C ALA A 387 -4.25 14.29 -23.79
N LYS A 388 -4.27 13.49 -24.87
CA LYS A 388 -5.50 13.18 -25.62
C LYS A 388 -6.53 12.46 -24.75
N VAL A 389 -6.08 11.52 -23.92
CA VAL A 389 -6.93 10.79 -22.97
C VAL A 389 -7.38 11.69 -21.82
N ALA A 390 -6.50 12.53 -21.28
CA ALA A 390 -6.80 13.49 -20.21
C ALA A 390 -7.96 14.43 -20.58
N LYS A 391 -8.10 14.80 -21.87
CA LYS A 391 -9.27 15.56 -22.36
C LYS A 391 -10.61 14.84 -22.15
N LYS A 392 -10.63 13.54 -21.82
CA LYS A 392 -11.84 12.75 -21.54
C LYS A 392 -12.07 12.54 -20.03
N MET A 393 -11.26 13.19 -19.19
CA MET A 393 -11.31 13.17 -17.72
C MET A 393 -11.66 14.58 -17.20
N PRO A 394 -12.94 15.00 -17.22
CA PRO A 394 -13.32 16.39 -16.91
C PRO A 394 -12.98 16.84 -15.48
N ASN A 395 -12.87 15.90 -14.53
CA ASN A 395 -12.59 16.18 -13.13
C ASN A 395 -11.10 15.99 -12.75
N LEU A 396 -10.24 15.72 -13.72
CA LEU A 396 -8.82 15.42 -13.47
C LEU A 396 -8.10 16.65 -12.90
N GLN A 397 -7.59 16.47 -11.68
CA GLN A 397 -6.76 17.44 -10.97
C GLN A 397 -5.28 17.09 -11.04
N THR A 398 -4.93 15.81 -11.06
CA THR A 398 -3.51 15.40 -11.10
C THR A 398 -3.31 14.16 -11.96
N MET A 399 -2.38 14.23 -12.91
CA MET A 399 -1.87 13.07 -13.63
C MET A 399 -0.35 12.98 -13.48
N GLU A 400 0.14 11.83 -13.03
CA GLU A 400 1.55 11.56 -12.80
C GLU A 400 1.95 10.31 -13.60
N ILE A 401 2.94 10.46 -14.48
CA ILE A 401 3.59 9.34 -15.16
C ILE A 401 5.02 9.34 -14.66
N TRP A 402 5.45 8.26 -14.01
CA TRP A 402 6.73 8.24 -13.32
C TRP A 402 7.48 6.92 -13.52
N ASN A 403 8.75 6.90 -13.14
CA ASN A 403 9.55 5.68 -13.08
C ASN A 403 10.65 5.83 -12.03
N GLY A 404 11.05 4.72 -11.42
CA GLY A 404 11.95 4.74 -10.27
C GLY A 404 12.71 3.43 -10.09
N ARG A 405 14.04 3.54 -9.96
CA ARG A 405 14.95 2.47 -9.50
C ARG A 405 16.29 3.09 -9.08
N LYS A 406 17.25 2.29 -8.63
CA LYS A 406 18.60 2.76 -8.29
C LYS A 406 19.19 3.60 -9.45
N GLY A 407 19.57 4.85 -9.15
CA GLY A 407 20.12 5.83 -10.09
C GLY A 407 19.10 6.44 -11.06
N LEU A 408 17.83 6.11 -10.95
CA LEU A 408 16.78 6.52 -11.88
C LEU A 408 15.56 7.04 -11.13
N ALA A 409 15.21 8.29 -11.36
CA ALA A 409 13.89 8.80 -11.03
C ALA A 409 13.44 9.78 -12.11
N ALA A 410 12.23 9.63 -12.62
CA ALA A 410 11.58 10.69 -13.38
C ALA A 410 10.08 10.73 -13.15
N LEU A 411 9.53 11.92 -13.33
CA LEU A 411 8.15 12.27 -13.20
C LEU A 411 7.79 13.28 -14.28
N PHE A 412 6.81 12.93 -15.09
CA PHE A 412 5.95 13.89 -15.76
C PHE A 412 4.69 14.09 -14.90
N LYS A 413 4.39 15.33 -14.52
CA LYS A 413 3.20 15.67 -13.73
C LYS A 413 2.40 16.77 -14.41
N TYR A 414 1.10 16.55 -14.52
CA TYR A 414 0.12 17.60 -14.80
C TYR A 414 -0.70 17.86 -13.54
N GLN A 415 -0.84 19.12 -13.14
CA GLN A 415 -1.67 19.53 -12.02
C GLN A 415 -2.59 20.69 -12.40
N SER A 416 -3.86 20.57 -12.05
CA SER A 416 -4.87 21.61 -12.22
C SER A 416 -5.63 21.76 -10.92
N ILE A 417 -5.60 22.95 -10.33
CA ILE A 417 -6.45 23.29 -9.19
C ILE A 417 -7.87 23.42 -9.77
N GLY A 418 -8.78 22.55 -9.36
CA GLY A 418 -10.13 22.46 -9.93
C GLY A 418 -10.99 23.72 -9.76
N HIS A 419 -12.32 23.57 -9.84
CA HIS A 419 -13.29 24.68 -9.83
C HIS A 419 -13.22 25.69 -8.66
N GLY A 420 -12.43 25.44 -7.60
CA GLY A 420 -12.19 26.36 -6.49
C GLY A 420 -10.96 27.28 -6.60
N GLY A 421 -10.07 27.06 -7.59
CA GLY A 421 -8.84 27.82 -7.77
C GLY A 421 -8.95 28.93 -8.81
N TYR A 422 -9.93 29.84 -8.67
CA TYR A 422 -10.14 30.93 -9.63
C TYR A 422 -8.84 31.71 -9.86
N GLY A 423 -8.25 31.56 -11.05
CA GLY A 423 -7.12 32.36 -11.54
C GLY A 423 -5.75 31.70 -11.54
N GLN A 424 -5.57 30.48 -11.00
CA GLN A 424 -4.28 29.79 -11.04
C GLN A 424 -4.06 29.06 -12.38
N PRO A 425 -2.84 29.07 -12.94
CA PRO A 425 -2.51 28.31 -14.13
C PRO A 425 -2.41 26.81 -13.80
N ALA A 426 -2.64 25.96 -14.81
CA ALA A 426 -2.26 24.55 -14.70
C ALA A 426 -0.73 24.41 -14.74
N GLU A 427 -0.19 23.40 -14.08
CA GLU A 427 1.25 23.16 -14.02
C GLU A 427 1.59 21.86 -14.76
N ILE A 428 2.60 21.94 -15.64
CA ILE A 428 3.24 20.79 -16.27
C ILE A 428 4.66 20.72 -15.71
N THR A 429 4.98 19.68 -14.96
CA THR A 429 6.28 19.51 -14.34
C THR A 429 7.02 18.33 -14.95
N TRP A 430 8.27 18.55 -15.33
CA TRP A 430 9.26 17.48 -15.49
C TRP A 430 10.22 17.51 -14.31
N ARG A 431 10.32 16.42 -13.57
CA ARG A 431 11.29 16.24 -12.49
C ARG A 431 12.03 14.93 -12.71
N GLY A 432 13.36 14.93 -12.71
CA GLY A 432 14.09 13.67 -12.85
C GLY A 432 15.60 13.76 -12.69
N THR A 433 16.25 12.59 -12.68
CA THR A 433 17.70 12.43 -12.51
C THR A 433 18.51 12.59 -13.80
N TRP A 434 17.85 12.86 -14.92
CA TRP A 434 18.49 13.18 -16.19
C TRP A 434 17.80 14.35 -16.87
N ASP A 435 18.58 15.00 -17.74
CA ASP A 435 18.10 16.13 -18.50
C ASP A 435 17.20 15.66 -19.64
N TYR A 436 15.91 16.02 -19.57
CA TYR A 436 14.97 15.88 -20.68
C TYR A 436 14.14 17.16 -20.76
N ALA A 437 14.00 17.67 -21.98
CA ALA A 437 13.21 18.86 -22.27
C ALA A 437 11.93 18.44 -22.99
N LEU A 438 10.78 18.76 -22.40
CA LEU A 438 9.48 18.50 -23.03
C LEU A 438 9.41 19.22 -24.37
N HIS A 439 9.17 18.47 -25.44
CA HIS A 439 9.09 19.05 -26.77
C HIS A 439 7.85 19.96 -26.90
N PRO A 440 7.89 21.03 -27.72
CA PRO A 440 6.75 21.95 -27.86
C PRO A 440 5.44 21.29 -28.28
N SER A 441 5.48 20.14 -28.95
CA SER A 441 4.28 19.35 -29.27
C SER A 441 3.58 18.80 -28.02
N VAL A 442 4.36 18.31 -27.05
CA VAL A 442 3.85 17.80 -25.77
C VAL A 442 3.25 18.95 -24.96
N ILE A 443 3.98 20.07 -24.83
CA ILE A 443 3.51 21.26 -24.10
C ILE A 443 2.17 21.74 -24.67
N ARG A 444 2.07 21.93 -26.00
CA ARG A 444 0.80 22.32 -26.66
C ARG A 444 -0.34 21.32 -26.44
N ALA A 445 -0.03 20.02 -26.40
CA ALA A 445 -1.04 19.01 -26.16
C ALA A 445 -1.66 19.15 -24.76
N TRP A 446 -0.85 19.42 -23.75
CA TRP A 446 -1.25 19.61 -22.36
C TRP A 446 -1.82 21.00 -22.06
N GLU A 447 -1.36 22.07 -22.72
CA GLU A 447 -2.03 23.37 -22.73
C GLU A 447 -3.48 23.25 -23.22
N ALA A 448 -3.72 22.41 -24.23
CA ALA A 448 -5.07 22.13 -24.70
C ALA A 448 -5.91 21.27 -23.72
N VAL A 449 -5.28 20.53 -22.80
CA VAL A 449 -5.97 19.89 -21.66
C VAL A 449 -6.37 20.96 -20.65
N ALA A 450 -5.40 21.79 -20.24
CA ALA A 450 -5.61 22.90 -19.31
C ALA A 450 -6.75 23.83 -19.76
N LEU A 451 -6.75 24.23 -21.04
CA LEU A 451 -7.83 25.04 -21.63
C LEU A 451 -9.19 24.32 -21.54
N LYS A 452 -9.22 23.01 -21.81
CA LYS A 452 -10.45 22.22 -21.72
C LYS A 452 -10.96 22.11 -20.28
N HIS A 453 -10.06 22.05 -19.32
CA HIS A 453 -10.38 22.02 -17.88
C HIS A 453 -10.57 23.42 -17.29
N ARG A 454 -10.57 24.46 -18.14
CA ARG A 454 -10.79 25.89 -17.80
C ARG A 454 -9.74 26.48 -16.86
N ALA A 455 -8.50 25.99 -16.92
CA ALA A 455 -7.38 26.60 -16.23
C ALA A 455 -7.00 27.96 -16.87
N ASN A 456 -6.48 28.89 -16.05
CA ASN A 456 -6.11 30.24 -16.49
C ASN A 456 -4.67 30.27 -17.02
N GLY A 457 -4.42 29.53 -18.10
CA GLY A 457 -3.08 29.34 -18.67
C GLY A 457 -2.39 28.09 -18.15
N CYS A 458 -1.13 27.91 -18.55
CA CYS A 458 -0.32 26.76 -18.19
C CYS A 458 1.15 27.17 -18.01
N VAL A 459 1.80 26.64 -16.98
CA VAL A 459 3.22 26.89 -16.68
C VAL A 459 3.97 25.58 -16.76
N THR A 460 5.17 25.62 -17.35
CA THR A 460 6.08 24.46 -17.41
C THR A 460 7.19 24.61 -16.39
N ILE A 461 7.31 23.65 -15.49
CA ILE A 461 8.33 23.56 -14.45
C ILE A 461 9.30 22.44 -14.81
N LYS A 462 10.59 22.69 -14.63
CA LYS A 462 11.63 21.68 -14.84
C LYS A 462 12.55 21.66 -13.62
N GLU A 463 12.68 20.49 -13.03
CA GLU A 463 13.48 20.27 -11.82
C GLU A 463 14.43 19.10 -12.04
N PHE A 464 15.66 19.27 -11.57
CA PHE A 464 16.69 18.25 -11.65
C PHE A 464 16.91 17.63 -10.27
N LEU A 465 16.95 16.30 -10.23
CA LEU A 465 17.28 15.53 -9.04
C LEU A 465 18.70 15.01 -9.13
N ASP A 466 19.43 15.03 -8.01
CA ASP A 466 20.74 14.39 -7.96
C ASP A 466 20.59 12.86 -8.10
N VAL A 467 21.28 12.29 -9.10
CA VAL A 467 21.36 10.82 -9.30
C VAL A 467 21.88 10.13 -8.03
N GLY A 468 22.78 10.79 -7.30
CA GLY A 468 23.43 10.28 -6.10
C GLY A 468 22.45 9.93 -4.98
N VAL A 469 21.32 10.62 -4.87
CA VAL A 469 20.35 10.40 -3.77
C VAL A 469 19.38 9.24 -4.03
N VAL A 470 19.19 8.84 -5.30
CA VAL A 470 18.21 7.79 -5.65
C VAL A 470 18.87 6.40 -5.56
N LYS A 471 18.82 5.80 -4.37
CA LYS A 471 19.44 4.49 -4.11
C LYS A 471 18.52 3.30 -4.38
N SER A 472 17.20 3.50 -4.30
CA SER A 472 16.16 2.51 -4.55
C SER A 472 14.97 3.11 -5.29
N HIS A 473 13.99 2.27 -5.68
CA HIS A 473 12.70 2.77 -6.17
C HIS A 473 11.89 3.46 -5.05
N GLY A 474 12.10 3.09 -3.78
CA GLY A 474 11.53 3.82 -2.63
C GLY A 474 12.10 5.24 -2.49
N ASP A 475 13.40 5.42 -2.71
CA ASP A 475 13.99 6.77 -2.74
C ASP A 475 13.48 7.57 -3.94
N ALA A 476 13.28 6.94 -5.09
CA ALA A 476 12.67 7.60 -6.24
C ALA A 476 11.28 8.15 -5.88
N ILE A 477 10.41 7.37 -5.23
CA ILE A 477 9.09 7.84 -4.78
C ILE A 477 9.24 9.02 -3.82
N TYR A 478 10.15 8.94 -2.86
CA TYR A 478 10.39 9.99 -1.86
C TYR A 478 10.88 11.30 -2.50
N TYR A 479 11.88 11.25 -3.38
CA TYR A 479 12.46 12.46 -3.99
C TYR A 479 11.66 13.01 -5.17
N LEU A 480 10.83 12.20 -5.83
CA LEU A 480 9.89 12.69 -6.84
C LEU A 480 8.76 13.50 -6.23
N ASP A 481 8.44 13.32 -4.93
CA ASP A 481 7.37 14.02 -4.21
C ASP A 481 6.02 13.89 -4.95
N LEU A 482 5.64 12.64 -5.23
CA LEU A 482 4.40 12.31 -5.92
C LEU A 482 3.21 12.83 -5.11
N SER A 483 2.31 13.57 -5.76
CA SER A 483 1.09 14.08 -5.13
C SER A 483 0.04 12.98 -4.95
N ASN A 484 0.07 11.94 -5.78
CA ASN A 484 -0.75 10.75 -5.58
C ASN A 484 -0.09 9.79 -4.61
N THR A 485 -0.89 9.20 -3.72
CA THR A 485 -0.47 8.03 -2.95
C THR A 485 -0.30 6.84 -3.91
N VAL A 486 0.94 6.43 -4.16
CA VAL A 486 1.26 5.25 -4.99
C VAL A 486 1.51 3.99 -4.16
N ILE A 487 1.82 4.16 -2.88
CA ILE A 487 2.12 3.10 -1.91
C ILE A 487 1.82 3.63 -0.49
N ARG A 488 1.52 2.77 0.50
CA ARG A 488 1.33 3.21 1.89
C ARG A 488 2.63 3.82 2.44
N PRO A 489 2.55 4.88 3.27
CA PRO A 489 3.73 5.50 3.88
C PRO A 489 4.63 4.51 4.64
N LEU A 490 4.02 3.60 5.42
CA LEU A 490 4.76 2.59 6.18
C LEU A 490 5.47 1.58 5.25
N SER A 491 4.83 1.20 4.15
CA SER A 491 5.43 0.33 3.13
C SER A 491 6.61 1.02 2.42
N LEU A 492 6.48 2.31 2.10
CA LEU A 492 7.56 3.12 1.55
C LEU A 492 8.74 3.23 2.52
N GLN A 493 8.46 3.46 3.81
CA GLN A 493 9.49 3.53 4.85
C GLN A 493 10.27 2.21 4.93
N GLN A 494 9.58 1.06 4.88
CA GLN A 494 10.24 -0.24 4.94
C GLN A 494 11.11 -0.51 3.70
N ILE A 495 10.67 -0.15 2.48
CA ILE A 495 11.49 -0.26 1.27
C ILE A 495 12.78 0.56 1.40
N ARG A 496 12.67 1.79 1.90
CA ARG A 496 13.83 2.67 2.09
C ARG A 496 14.74 2.17 3.22
N LEU A 497 14.16 1.61 4.28
CA LEU A 497 14.93 0.98 5.36
C LEU A 497 15.72 -0.21 4.84
N GLU A 498 15.08 -1.15 4.14
CA GLU A 498 15.74 -2.30 3.48
C GLU A 498 16.93 -1.82 2.64
N GLN A 499 16.76 -0.76 1.83
CA GLN A 499 17.85 -0.23 1.03
C GLN A 499 19.01 0.36 1.86
N ARG A 500 18.71 1.10 2.93
CA ARG A 500 19.72 1.68 3.83
C ARG A 500 20.54 0.59 4.52
N ILE A 501 19.87 -0.44 5.02
CA ILE A 501 20.51 -1.61 5.67
C ILE A 501 21.49 -2.28 4.71
N ILE A 502 21.06 -2.54 3.47
CA ILE A 502 21.88 -3.21 2.46
C ILE A 502 23.11 -2.37 2.05
N GLN A 503 23.06 -1.04 2.20
CA GLN A 503 24.18 -0.17 1.84
C GLN A 503 25.12 0.15 3.00
N GLY A 504 24.80 -0.28 4.23
CA GLY A 504 25.59 0.04 5.42
C GLY A 504 25.66 1.54 5.72
N VAL A 505 24.71 2.34 5.21
CA VAL A 505 24.66 3.79 5.44
C VAL A 505 23.81 4.03 6.69
N TYR A 506 24.46 4.01 7.85
CA TYR A 506 23.90 4.48 9.11
C TYR A 506 24.69 5.70 9.58
N ASP A 507 23.99 6.81 9.76
CA ASP A 507 24.51 7.90 10.58
C ASP A 507 24.37 7.45 12.03
N TRP A 508 25.52 7.21 12.67
CA TRP A 508 25.66 6.74 14.06
C TRP A 508 25.18 7.76 15.08
#